data_AF-A0A0A2BHM9-F1
#
_entry.id   AF-A0A0A2BHM9-F1
#
_cell.length_a   1.000
_cell.length_b   1.000
_cell.length_c   1.000
_cell.angle_alpha   90.00
_cell.angle_beta   90.00
_cell.angle_gamma   90.00
#
_symmetry.space_group_name_H-M   'P 1'
#
loop_
_entity.id
_entity.type
_entity.pdbx_description
1 polymer ?
#
loop_
_entity_poly.entity_id
_entity_poly.type
_entity_poly.pdbx_seq_one_letter_code
_entity_poly.pdbx_strand_id
1 'polypeptide(L)'
;MSLDPQNIERLQELRRQLPEKLPAPEKVPKKKDTSNLQLHRIETEENPQELFKELIKASPNGEVPQHLISRLKELETKFLADTNSRESKSKKLINFNESRQLEDLYVPFKKLLLEEEED
;
A
#
# COMPACT_ATOMS: atom_id res chain seq x y z
N MET A 1 -11.43 39.56 28.45
CA MET A 1 -12.44 39.87 27.42
C MET A 1 -13.76 39.27 27.87
N SER A 2 -14.75 40.10 28.20
CA SER A 2 -16.09 39.68 28.63
C SER A 2 -17.04 39.63 27.43
N LEU A 3 -17.91 38.64 27.38
CA LEU A 3 -18.95 38.52 26.35
C LEU A 3 -20.13 39.43 26.71
N ASP A 4 -20.69 40.11 25.71
CA ASP A 4 -21.91 40.92 25.84
C ASP A 4 -23.11 40.03 26.22
N PRO A 5 -23.97 40.41 27.19
CA PRO A 5 -25.17 39.66 27.56
C PRO A 5 -26.06 39.26 26.38
N GLN A 6 -26.17 40.09 25.33
CA GLN A 6 -26.96 39.75 24.15
C GLN A 6 -26.36 38.58 23.34
N ASN A 7 -25.03 38.47 23.32
CA ASN A 7 -24.36 37.35 22.66
C ASN A 7 -24.52 36.04 23.45
N ILE A 8 -24.65 36.10 24.78
CA ILE A 8 -24.91 34.93 25.62
C ILE A 8 -26.31 34.39 25.34
N GLU A 9 -27.31 35.26 25.29
CA GLU A 9 -28.69 34.89 25.00
C GLU A 9 -28.82 34.25 23.61
N ARG A 10 -28.24 34.87 22.58
CA ARG A 10 -28.21 34.33 21.22
C ARG A 10 -27.52 32.97 21.13
N LEU A 11 -26.43 32.77 21.89
CA LEU A 11 -25.74 31.48 21.97
C LEU A 11 -26.60 30.41 22.69
N GLN A 12 -27.39 30.83 23.68
CA GLN A 12 -28.35 29.96 24.36
C GLN A 12 -29.59 29.63 23.52
N GLU A 13 -29.97 30.47 22.57
CA GLU A 13 -31.02 30.14 21.60
C GLU A 13 -30.49 29.14 20.56
N LEU A 14 -29.30 29.39 20.02
CA LEU A 14 -28.65 28.50 19.05
C LEU A 14 -28.37 27.11 19.64
N ARG A 15 -27.98 26.99 20.91
CA ARG A 15 -27.80 25.68 21.56
C ARG A 15 -29.11 24.89 21.69
N ARG A 16 -30.27 25.58 21.70
CA ARG A 16 -31.60 24.95 21.82
C ARG A 16 -32.19 24.58 20.47
N GLN A 17 -31.72 25.21 19.39
CA GLN A 17 -32.09 24.85 18.02
C GLN A 17 -31.28 23.63 17.59
N LEU A 18 -31.75 22.44 17.98
CA LEU A 18 -31.24 21.21 17.38
C LEU A 18 -31.78 21.14 15.95
N PRO A 19 -30.92 21.08 14.90
CA PRO A 19 -31.40 20.88 13.54
C PRO A 19 -32.17 19.58 13.44
N GLU A 20 -33.10 19.51 12.48
CA GLU A 20 -33.87 18.29 12.24
C GLU A 20 -32.94 17.09 12.09
N LYS A 21 -33.28 16.02 12.80
CA LYS A 21 -32.48 14.80 12.78
C LYS A 21 -32.43 14.29 11.36
N LEU A 22 -31.22 14.14 10.82
CA LEU A 22 -31.00 13.51 9.52
C LEU A 22 -31.78 12.19 9.45
N PRO A 23 -32.37 11.85 8.29
CA PRO A 23 -33.08 10.58 8.13
C PRO A 23 -32.15 9.47 8.60
N ALA A 24 -32.66 8.62 9.49
CA ALA A 24 -31.91 7.46 9.93
C ALA A 24 -31.50 6.68 8.67
N PRO A 25 -30.22 6.29 8.53
CA PRO A 25 -29.81 5.49 7.39
C PRO A 25 -30.77 4.31 7.28
N GLU A 26 -31.28 4.05 6.07
CA GLU A 26 -32.09 2.86 5.81
C GLU A 26 -31.39 1.68 6.47
N LYS A 27 -32.15 0.91 7.26
CA LYS A 27 -31.63 -0.24 8.01
C LYS A 27 -30.93 -1.16 7.03
N VAL A 28 -29.63 -0.97 6.88
CA VAL A 28 -28.75 -1.92 6.21
C VAL A 28 -29.03 -3.26 6.90
N PRO A 29 -29.40 -4.31 6.14
CA PRO A 29 -29.74 -5.58 6.74
C PRO A 29 -28.60 -5.97 7.68
N LYS A 30 -28.96 -6.37 8.91
CA LYS A 30 -28.02 -6.86 9.92
C LYS A 30 -27.00 -7.72 9.20
N LYS A 31 -25.73 -7.29 9.21
CA LYS A 31 -24.63 -8.01 8.58
C LYS A 31 -24.75 -9.46 9.04
N LYS A 32 -25.07 -10.35 8.10
CA LYS A 32 -25.13 -11.80 8.33
C LYS A 32 -23.79 -12.23 8.91
N ASP A 33 -23.81 -13.21 9.80
CA ASP A 33 -22.67 -13.70 10.56
C ASP A 33 -21.36 -13.62 9.77
N THR A 34 -20.42 -12.82 10.26
CA THR A 34 -19.18 -12.44 9.58
C THR A 34 -18.16 -13.58 9.47
N SER A 35 -18.54 -14.81 9.85
CA SER A 35 -17.69 -16.00 9.81
C SER A 35 -17.47 -16.54 8.39
N ASN A 36 -18.22 -16.04 7.40
CA ASN A 36 -18.03 -16.35 5.98
C ASN A 36 -18.07 -15.06 5.13
N LEU A 37 -17.47 -13.98 5.63
CA LEU A 37 -17.05 -12.90 4.74
C LEU A 37 -15.89 -13.46 3.91
N GLN A 38 -16.14 -13.70 2.63
CA GLN A 38 -15.08 -14.03 1.68
C GLN A 38 -14.08 -12.88 1.70
N LEU A 39 -12.96 -13.08 2.41
CA LEU A 39 -11.87 -12.13 2.45
C LEU A 39 -11.42 -11.90 1.00
N HIS A 40 -11.21 -10.64 0.64
CA HIS A 40 -10.65 -10.33 -0.67
C HIS A 40 -9.26 -10.94 -0.79
N ARG A 41 -8.88 -11.37 -1.99
CA ARG A 41 -7.56 -11.98 -2.24
C ARG A 41 -6.41 -11.08 -1.76
N ILE A 42 -6.57 -9.78 -1.91
CA ILE A 42 -5.65 -8.73 -1.43
C ILE A 42 -5.35 -8.86 0.08
N GLU A 43 -6.33 -9.32 0.86
CA GLU A 43 -6.21 -9.45 2.31
C GLU A 43 -5.57 -10.77 2.72
N THR A 44 -5.69 -11.82 1.91
CA THR A 44 -5.15 -13.16 2.22
C THR A 44 -3.79 -13.43 1.58
N GLU A 45 -3.42 -12.69 0.54
CA GLU A 45 -2.20 -12.95 -0.23
C GLU A 45 -0.94 -12.64 0.61
N GLU A 46 0.01 -13.57 0.57
CA GLU A 46 1.30 -13.49 1.28
C GLU A 46 2.47 -13.27 0.32
N ASN A 47 2.30 -13.60 -0.97
CA ASN A 47 3.32 -13.35 -1.97
C ASN A 47 3.30 -11.86 -2.39
N PRO A 48 4.41 -11.11 -2.23
CA PRO A 48 4.45 -9.69 -2.55
C PRO A 48 4.12 -9.40 -4.03
N GLN A 49 4.55 -10.24 -4.97
CA GLN A 49 4.24 -10.06 -6.39
C GLN A 49 2.76 -10.29 -6.71
N GLU A 50 2.13 -11.32 -6.13
CA GLU A 50 0.71 -11.58 -6.38
C GLU A 50 -0.17 -10.53 -5.70
N LEU A 51 0.21 -10.09 -4.49
CA LEU A 51 -0.47 -9.00 -3.80
C LEU A 51 -0.45 -7.72 -4.64
N PHE A 52 0.70 -7.36 -5.22
CA PHE A 52 0.81 -6.20 -6.09
C PHE A 52 -0.10 -6.29 -7.33
N LYS A 53 -0.13 -7.44 -8.00
CA LYS A 53 -0.99 -7.67 -9.17
C LYS A 53 -2.46 -7.49 -8.82
N GLU A 54 -2.89 -8.02 -7.68
CA GLU A 54 -4.27 -7.90 -7.23
C GLU A 54 -4.61 -6.45 -6.83
N LEU A 55 -3.67 -5.73 -6.22
CA LEU A 55 -3.84 -4.30 -5.93
C LEU A 55 -4.03 -3.46 -7.20
N ILE A 56 -3.23 -3.70 -8.25
CA ILE A 56 -3.41 -3.02 -9.55
C ILE A 56 -4.79 -3.33 -10.15
N LYS A 57 -5.20 -4.60 -10.14
CA LYS A 57 -6.51 -4.99 -10.70
C LYS A 57 -7.68 -4.38 -9.94
N ALA A 58 -7.56 -4.27 -8.61
CA ALA A 58 -8.59 -3.72 -7.76
C ALA A 58 -8.60 -2.17 -7.73
N SER A 59 -7.53 -1.52 -8.19
CA SER A 59 -7.44 -0.07 -8.30
C SER A 59 -7.31 0.41 -9.75
N PRO A 60 -8.43 0.54 -10.49
CA PRO A 60 -8.44 1.10 -11.85
C PRO A 60 -7.92 2.54 -11.89
N ASN A 61 -8.09 3.28 -10.79
CA ASN A 61 -7.70 4.69 -10.66
C ASN A 61 -6.25 4.87 -10.15
N GLY A 62 -5.55 3.79 -9.80
CA GLY A 62 -4.19 3.83 -9.26
C GLY A 62 -4.07 4.30 -7.80
N GLU A 63 -5.18 4.64 -7.15
CA GLU A 63 -5.20 5.01 -5.74
C GLU A 63 -5.28 3.75 -4.86
N VAL A 64 -4.29 3.55 -3.99
CA VAL A 64 -4.20 2.38 -3.11
C VAL A 64 -4.15 2.83 -1.65
N PRO A 65 -4.98 2.27 -0.76
CA PRO A 65 -4.94 2.57 0.67
C PRO A 65 -3.56 2.39 1.30
N GLN A 66 -3.18 3.33 2.17
CA GLN A 66 -1.84 3.39 2.79
C GLN A 66 -1.46 2.08 3.52
N HIS A 67 -2.40 1.44 4.20
CA HIS A 67 -2.13 0.20 4.94
C HIS A 67 -1.76 -0.99 4.02
N LEU A 68 -2.29 -1.04 2.79
CA LEU A 68 -1.96 -2.08 1.82
C LEU A 68 -0.54 -1.89 1.25
N ILE A 69 -0.14 -0.63 1.05
CA ILE A 69 1.23 -0.27 0.64
C ILE A 69 2.23 -0.66 1.74
N SER A 70 1.92 -0.32 3.01
CA SER A 70 2.77 -0.70 4.14
C SER A 70 2.93 -2.22 4.23
N ARG A 71 1.84 -2.98 4.10
CA ARG A 71 1.87 -4.44 4.09
C ARG A 71 2.72 -5.01 2.96
N LEU A 72 2.59 -4.47 1.75
CA LEU A 72 3.39 -4.90 0.59
C LEU A 72 4.90 -4.72 0.84
N LYS A 73 5.30 -3.57 1.41
CA LYS A 73 6.69 -3.30 1.80
C LYS A 73 7.20 -4.30 2.85
N GLU A 74 6.39 -4.60 3.86
CA GLU A 74 6.74 -5.60 4.88
C GLU A 74 6.94 -7.00 4.29
N LEU A 75 6.09 -7.43 3.35
CA LEU A 75 6.24 -8.71 2.68
C LEU A 75 7.48 -8.77 1.78
N GLU A 76 7.76 -7.69 1.03
CA GLU A 76 8.94 -7.59 0.18
C GLU A 76 10.24 -7.68 0.99
N THR A 77 10.33 -6.93 2.10
CA THR A 77 11.51 -6.98 3.00
C THR A 77 11.72 -8.36 3.60
N LYS A 78 10.65 -9.05 4.03
CA LYS A 78 10.73 -10.44 4.53
C LYS A 78 11.22 -11.39 3.45
N PHE A 79 10.68 -11.26 2.24
CA PHE A 79 11.07 -12.10 1.11
C PHE A 79 12.55 -11.94 0.75
N LEU A 80 13.05 -10.70 0.72
CA LEU A 80 14.47 -10.40 0.47
C LEU A 80 15.39 -10.93 1.58
N ALA A 81 14.96 -10.92 2.84
CA ALA A 81 15.73 -11.50 3.93
C ALA A 81 15.88 -13.03 3.78
N ASP A 82 14.80 -13.71 3.37
CA ASP A 82 14.78 -15.16 3.16
C ASP A 82 15.62 -15.60 1.95
N THR A 83 15.64 -14.82 0.86
CA THR A 83 16.45 -15.14 -0.34
C THR A 83 17.95 -15.01 -0.07
N ASN A 84 18.37 -13.95 0.63
CA ASN A 84 19.78 -13.72 0.97
C ASN A 84 20.35 -14.81 1.90
N SER A 85 19.52 -15.38 2.77
CA SER A 85 19.92 -16.49 3.66
C SER A 85 20.09 -17.81 2.88
N ARG A 86 19.29 -18.05 1.83
CA ARG A 86 19.37 -19.26 0.99
C ARG A 86 20.52 -19.22 -0.03
N GLU A 87 20.89 -18.04 -0.53
CA GLU A 87 22.04 -17.90 -1.45
C GLU A 87 23.41 -18.09 -0.78
N SER A 88 23.47 -18.08 0.55
CA SER A 88 24.73 -18.28 1.29
C SER A 88 25.19 -19.74 1.34
N LYS A 89 24.42 -20.69 0.81
CA LYS A 89 24.76 -22.14 0.79
C LYS A 89 24.92 -22.76 -0.60
N SER A 90 24.67 -22.02 -1.68
CA SER A 90 24.72 -22.55 -3.06
C SER A 90 25.76 -21.89 -3.98
N LYS A 91 26.67 -21.06 -3.45
CA LYS A 91 27.78 -20.44 -4.24
C LYS A 91 28.95 -21.40 -4.52
N LYS A 92 28.65 -22.63 -4.95
CA LYS A 92 29.67 -23.54 -5.49
C LYS A 92 29.10 -24.40 -6.60
N LEU A 93 28.68 -23.75 -7.68
CA LEU A 93 28.75 -24.21 -9.09
C LEU A 93 27.93 -23.22 -9.94
N ILE A 94 28.54 -22.13 -10.39
CA ILE A 94 27.99 -21.36 -11.52
C ILE A 94 29.11 -21.24 -12.55
N ASN A 95 28.78 -21.60 -13.79
CA ASN A 95 29.67 -21.75 -14.93
C ASN A 95 30.38 -20.43 -15.27
N PHE A 96 31.71 -20.47 -15.29
CA PHE A 96 32.62 -19.35 -15.61
C PHE A 96 32.36 -18.66 -16.98
N ASN A 97 31.57 -19.27 -17.86
CA ASN A 97 31.28 -18.76 -19.20
C ASN A 97 30.10 -17.78 -19.26
N GLU A 98 29.09 -17.91 -18.40
CA GLU A 98 27.94 -16.99 -18.38
C GLU A 98 28.31 -15.66 -17.73
N SER A 99 29.20 -15.67 -16.73
CA SER A 99 29.71 -14.46 -16.08
C SER A 99 30.36 -13.53 -17.12
N ARG A 100 31.28 -14.06 -17.93
CA ARG A 100 31.94 -13.27 -18.99
C ARG A 100 30.95 -12.63 -19.96
N GLN A 101 29.90 -13.35 -20.36
CA GLN A 101 28.89 -12.80 -21.26
C GLN A 101 28.09 -11.67 -20.60
N LEU A 102 27.76 -11.79 -19.31
CA LEU A 102 27.06 -10.75 -18.57
C LEU A 102 27.96 -9.52 -18.33
N GLU A 103 29.23 -9.73 -18.02
CA GLU A 103 30.22 -8.65 -17.93
C GLU A 103 30.37 -7.92 -19.28
N ASP A 104 30.44 -8.64 -20.41
CA ASP A 104 30.55 -8.06 -21.75
C ASP A 104 29.31 -7.25 -22.15
N LEU A 105 28.11 -7.62 -21.67
CA LEU A 105 26.87 -6.86 -21.88
C LEU A 105 26.71 -5.68 -20.91
N TYR A 106 27.25 -5.78 -19.70
CA TYR A 106 27.08 -4.77 -18.65
C TYR A 106 28.02 -3.56 -18.80
N VAL A 107 29.22 -3.77 -19.37
CA VAL A 107 30.18 -2.70 -19.68
C VAL A 107 29.61 -1.63 -20.63
N PRO A 108 29.01 -1.97 -21.79
CA PRO A 108 28.46 -0.97 -22.70
C PRO A 108 27.26 -0.21 -22.10
N PHE A 109 26.43 -0.88 -21.29
CA PHE A 109 25.32 -0.21 -20.60
C PHE A 109 25.80 0.82 -19.56
N LYS A 110 26.82 0.48 -18.77
CA LYS A 110 27.47 1.44 -17.87
C LYS A 110 28.05 2.63 -18.61
N LYS A 111 28.69 2.39 -19.76
CA LYS A 111 29.27 3.46 -20.56
C LYS A 111 28.19 4.42 -21.08
N LEU A 112 27.03 3.90 -21.50
CA LEU A 112 25.89 4.71 -21.93
C LEU A 112 25.36 5.61 -20.80
N LEU A 113 25.25 5.06 -19.57
CA LEU A 113 24.86 5.84 -18.39
C LEU A 113 25.86 6.96 -18.04
N LEU A 114 27.15 6.76 -18.32
CA LEU A 114 28.17 7.79 -18.10
C LEU A 114 28.21 8.84 -19.23
N GLU A 115 27.83 8.47 -20.47
CA GLU A 115 27.74 9.42 -21.59
C GLU A 115 26.52 10.35 -21.48
N GLU A 116 25.46 9.98 -20.74
CA GLU A 116 24.31 10.87 -20.47
C GLU A 116 24.59 11.99 -19.45
N GLU A 117 25.75 12.01 -18.77
CA GLU A 117 26.11 13.07 -17.81
C GLU A 117 27.02 14.18 -18.37
N GLU A 118 27.38 14.16 -19.67
CA GLU A 118 28.35 15.11 -20.25
C GLU A 118 27.78 16.23 -21.15
N ASP A 119 26.46 16.49 -21.16
CA ASP A 119 25.87 17.73 -21.74
C ASP A 119 24.60 18.21 -21.00
#